data_AF-A0A0M8WPN3-F1
#
_entry.id   AF-A0A0M8WPN3-F1
#
_cell.length_a   1.000
_cell.length_b   1.000
_cell.length_c   1.000
_cell.angle_alpha   90.00
_cell.angle_beta   90.00
_cell.angle_gamma   90.00
#
_symmetry.space_group_name_H-M   'P 1'
#
loop_
_entity.id
_entity.type
_entity.pdbx_description
1 polymer ?
#
loop_
_entity_poly.entity_id
_entity_poly.type
_entity_poly.pdbx_seq_one_letter_code
_entity_poly.pdbx_strand_id
1 'polypeptide(L)'
;VTTPHLHLIRFHGRSPHWGKGTKEERFRHAYTERELSAWLPSIRQAAAQAEELHILFNNCCGDAAPRAAQTLHDLVARTRDRRRPEEPREPTTAIGHPRREGDVPSGVRDCCAEGAPGAGLAGEAGPARACGRVSGSP
;
A
#
# COMPACT_ATOMS: atom_id res chain seq x y z
N VAL A 1 7.81 -16.89 13.85
CA VAL A 1 9.03 -16.07 13.74
C VAL A 1 10.16 -16.99 13.36
N THR A 2 10.72 -16.79 12.17
CA THR A 2 11.82 -17.63 11.68
C THR A 2 13.18 -16.98 11.89
N THR A 3 13.25 -15.63 11.92
CA THR A 3 14.47 -14.88 12.24
C THR A 3 14.12 -13.73 13.18
N PRO A 4 14.94 -13.46 14.22
CA PRO A 4 14.68 -12.38 15.18
C PRO A 4 15.02 -10.98 14.63
N HIS A 5 15.83 -10.88 13.56
CA HIS A 5 16.25 -9.59 13.03
C HIS A 5 15.18 -8.98 12.11
N LEU A 6 14.53 -9.79 11.28
CA LEU A 6 13.62 -9.30 10.26
C LEU A 6 12.35 -10.15 10.16
N HIS A 7 11.21 -9.47 10.23
CA HIS A 7 9.91 -9.99 9.83
C HIS A 7 9.41 -9.35 8.55
N LEU A 8 8.84 -10.17 7.68
CA LEU A 8 8.26 -9.75 6.41
C LEU A 8 6.80 -10.20 6.33
N ILE A 9 5.87 -9.27 6.16
CA ILE A 9 4.47 -9.55 5.84
C ILE A 9 4.19 -9.08 4.42
N ARG A 10 3.64 -9.96 3.57
CA ARG A 10 3.26 -9.64 2.20
C ARG A 10 1.75 -9.79 2.02
N PHE A 11 1.09 -8.67 1.76
CA PHE A 11 -0.35 -8.60 1.49
C PHE A 11 -0.61 -8.77 0.00
N HIS A 12 -1.09 -9.94 -0.41
CA HIS A 12 -1.30 -10.28 -1.82
C HIS A 12 -2.73 -9.98 -2.33
N GLY A 13 -3.67 -9.71 -1.43
CA GLY A 13 -5.10 -9.60 -1.72
C GLY A 13 -5.88 -10.86 -1.32
N ARG A 14 -7.22 -10.79 -1.43
CA ARG A 14 -8.15 -11.90 -1.09
C ARG A 14 -8.93 -12.39 -2.31
N SER A 15 -8.32 -12.35 -3.50
CA SER A 15 -9.01 -12.74 -4.73
C SER A 15 -9.45 -14.21 -4.71
N PRO A 16 -10.65 -14.57 -5.19
CA PRO A 16 -11.03 -15.97 -5.38
C PRO A 16 -10.29 -16.63 -6.56
N HIS A 17 -9.59 -15.85 -7.39
CA HIS A 17 -8.90 -16.33 -8.59
C HIS A 17 -7.48 -16.82 -8.33
N TRP A 18 -7.04 -16.97 -7.07
CA TRP A 18 -5.72 -17.53 -6.75
C TRP A 18 -5.47 -18.86 -7.48
N GLY A 19 -4.30 -19.00 -8.11
CA GLY A 19 -3.92 -20.19 -8.88
C GLY A 19 -4.61 -20.33 -10.25
N LYS A 20 -5.49 -19.40 -10.62
CA LYS A 20 -6.19 -19.36 -11.92
C LYS A 20 -6.18 -17.92 -12.46
N GLY A 21 -6.76 -17.72 -13.64
CA GLY A 21 -6.98 -16.38 -14.18
C GLY A 21 -5.73 -15.59 -14.54
N THR A 22 -5.92 -14.31 -14.83
CA THR A 22 -4.85 -13.35 -15.14
C THR A 22 -4.16 -12.87 -13.87
N LYS A 23 -3.04 -12.15 -14.03
CA LYS A 23 -2.35 -11.52 -12.89
C LYS A 23 -3.30 -10.54 -12.19
N GLU A 24 -4.02 -9.77 -12.97
CA GLU A 24 -4.95 -8.75 -12.51
C GLU A 24 -6.07 -9.39 -11.70
N GLU A 25 -6.65 -10.49 -12.17
CA GLU A 25 -7.67 -11.21 -11.41
C GLU A 25 -7.15 -11.70 -10.05
N ARG A 26 -5.89 -12.15 -9.96
CA ARG A 26 -5.28 -12.59 -8.70
C ARG A 26 -4.97 -11.45 -7.73
N PHE A 27 -4.45 -10.33 -8.23
CA PHE A 27 -3.88 -9.27 -7.40
C PHE A 27 -4.77 -8.01 -7.30
N ARG A 28 -5.90 -7.93 -8.03
CA ARG A 28 -6.88 -6.84 -7.92
C ARG A 28 -7.68 -7.00 -6.63
N HIS A 29 -7.17 -6.42 -5.57
CA HIS A 29 -7.86 -6.33 -4.29
C HIS A 29 -7.61 -4.96 -3.67
N ALA A 30 -8.69 -4.21 -3.42
CA ALA A 30 -8.63 -2.97 -2.66
C ALA A 30 -8.94 -3.28 -1.19
N TYR A 31 -7.90 -3.27 -0.36
CA TYR A 31 -8.07 -3.49 1.08
C TYR A 31 -8.92 -2.38 1.70
N THR A 32 -9.90 -2.76 2.49
CA THR A 32 -10.68 -1.82 3.30
C THR A 32 -9.96 -1.49 4.61
N GLU A 33 -10.26 -0.32 5.20
CA GLU A 33 -9.74 0.04 6.53
C GLU A 33 -10.09 -1.01 7.59
N ARG A 34 -11.30 -1.59 7.51
CA ARG A 34 -11.75 -2.67 8.41
C ARG A 34 -10.87 -3.92 8.29
N GLU A 35 -10.56 -4.35 7.07
CA GLU A 35 -9.67 -5.49 6.86
C GLU A 35 -8.27 -5.23 7.38
N LEU A 36 -7.71 -4.05 7.12
CA LEU A 36 -6.39 -3.67 7.63
C LEU A 36 -6.37 -3.53 9.15
N SER A 37 -7.44 -3.01 9.74
CA SER A 37 -7.60 -2.90 11.19
C SER A 37 -7.59 -4.27 11.87
N ALA A 38 -8.21 -5.27 11.26
CA ALA A 38 -8.19 -6.64 11.77
C ALA A 38 -6.78 -7.25 11.81
N TRP A 39 -5.84 -6.75 11.00
CA TRP A 39 -4.44 -7.18 11.01
C TRP A 39 -3.59 -6.50 12.09
N LEU A 40 -4.06 -5.40 12.70
CA LEU A 40 -3.27 -4.64 13.68
C LEU A 40 -2.77 -5.48 14.88
N PRO A 41 -3.56 -6.40 15.47
CA PRO A 41 -3.07 -7.22 16.58
C PRO A 41 -1.88 -8.09 16.17
N SER A 42 -1.98 -8.78 15.02
CA SER A 42 -0.92 -9.65 14.51
C SER A 42 0.32 -8.85 14.10
N ILE A 43 0.14 -7.68 13.49
CA ILE A 43 1.25 -6.78 13.14
C ILE A 43 2.02 -6.34 14.39
N ARG A 44 1.33 -6.01 15.48
CA ARG A 44 1.98 -5.64 16.75
C ARG A 44 2.72 -6.79 17.37
N GLN A 45 2.12 -7.98 17.36
CA GLN A 45 2.76 -9.17 17.87
C GLN A 45 4.03 -9.49 17.07
N ALA A 46 3.99 -9.37 15.74
CA ALA A 46 5.15 -9.55 14.88
C ALA A 46 6.24 -8.48 15.14
N ALA A 47 5.84 -7.23 15.32
CA ALA A 47 6.76 -6.12 15.65
C ALA A 47 7.38 -6.25 17.05
N ALA A 48 6.73 -6.95 17.99
CA ALA A 48 7.30 -7.20 19.32
C ALA A 48 8.33 -8.34 19.34
N GLN A 49 8.40 -9.13 18.27
CA GLN A 49 9.24 -10.33 18.20
C GLN A 49 10.41 -10.21 17.20
N ALA A 50 10.53 -9.07 16.52
CA ALA A 50 11.66 -8.79 15.63
C ALA A 50 12.15 -7.36 15.78
N GLU A 51 13.43 -7.14 15.49
CA GLU A 51 14.03 -5.80 15.44
C GLU A 51 13.37 -4.93 14.36
N GLU A 52 13.12 -5.53 13.19
CA GLU A 52 12.45 -4.87 12.08
C GLU A 52 11.24 -5.66 11.56
N LEU A 53 10.16 -4.94 11.26
CA LEU A 53 8.99 -5.47 10.57
C LEU A 53 8.77 -4.71 9.26
N HIS A 54 8.91 -5.40 8.15
CA HIS A 54 8.65 -4.86 6.82
C HIS A 54 7.31 -5.40 6.32
N ILE A 55 6.46 -4.49 5.83
CA ILE A 55 5.14 -4.82 5.32
C ILE A 55 5.06 -4.38 3.86
N LEU A 56 4.81 -5.32 2.95
CA LEU A 56 4.70 -5.06 1.52
C LEU A 56 3.27 -5.35 1.05
N PHE A 57 2.77 -4.46 0.20
CA PHE A 57 1.51 -4.61 -0.49
C PHE A 57 1.78 -5.04 -1.93
N ASN A 58 1.32 -6.24 -2.28
CA ASN A 58 1.53 -6.91 -3.56
C ASN A 58 0.23 -7.01 -4.38
N ASN A 59 -0.85 -6.36 -3.96
CA ASN A 59 -2.10 -6.18 -4.70
C ASN A 59 -1.94 -5.12 -5.82
N CYS A 60 -1.11 -5.43 -6.81
CA CYS A 60 -0.54 -4.47 -7.77
C CYS A 60 -1.49 -4.01 -8.90
N CYS A 61 -2.74 -3.65 -8.57
CA CYS A 61 -3.71 -3.16 -9.54
C CYS A 61 -4.08 -1.70 -9.27
N GLY A 62 -3.85 -0.83 -10.25
CA GLY A 62 -4.02 0.61 -10.10
C GLY A 62 -3.25 1.17 -8.90
N ASP A 63 -3.93 1.97 -8.08
CA ASP A 63 -3.40 2.57 -6.84
C ASP A 63 -3.66 1.73 -5.57
N ALA A 64 -4.15 0.49 -5.72
CA ALA A 64 -4.61 -0.31 -4.58
C ALA A 64 -3.51 -0.63 -3.56
N ALA A 65 -2.28 -0.90 -4.02
CA ALA A 65 -1.14 -1.14 -3.14
C ALA A 65 -0.70 0.11 -2.36
N PRO A 66 -0.40 1.26 -3.00
CA PRO A 66 -0.03 2.47 -2.25
C PRO A 66 -1.15 2.99 -1.35
N ARG A 67 -2.43 2.87 -1.74
CA ARG A 67 -3.57 3.23 -0.87
C ARG A 67 -3.68 2.34 0.36
N ALA A 68 -3.47 1.04 0.21
CA ALA A 68 -3.47 0.11 1.34
C ALA A 68 -2.30 0.39 2.30
N ALA A 69 -1.11 0.69 1.75
CA ALA A 69 0.06 1.09 2.53
C ALA A 69 -0.20 2.36 3.35
N GLN A 70 -0.74 3.41 2.71
CA GLN A 70 -1.08 4.66 3.40
C GLN A 70 -2.14 4.43 4.48
N THR A 71 -3.20 3.67 4.18
CA THR A 71 -4.26 3.38 5.15
C THR A 71 -3.72 2.65 6.37
N LEU A 72 -2.85 1.64 6.17
CA LEU A 72 -2.24 0.90 7.28
C LEU A 72 -1.30 1.79 8.09
N HIS A 73 -0.50 2.63 7.44
CA HIS A 73 0.35 3.61 8.09
C HIS A 73 -0.46 4.52 9.03
N ASP A 74 -1.57 5.06 8.54
CA ASP A 74 -2.41 5.97 9.31
C ASP A 74 -3.08 5.25 10.49
N LEU A 75 -3.53 4.01 10.31
CA LEU A 75 -4.07 3.16 11.39
C LEU A 75 -3.05 2.92 12.51
N VAL A 76 -1.80 2.66 12.14
CA VAL A 76 -0.70 2.45 13.10
C VAL A 76 -0.39 3.76 13.83
N ALA A 77 -0.29 4.88 13.11
CA ALA A 77 -0.05 6.21 13.69
C ALA A 77 -1.16 6.62 14.67
N ARG A 78 -2.43 6.46 14.28
CA ARG A 78 -3.60 6.75 15.14
C ARG A 78 -3.56 5.95 16.43
N THR A 79 -3.13 4.69 16.39
CA THR A 79 -3.08 3.91 17.63
C THR A 79 -1.90 4.27 18.53
N ARG A 80 -0.77 4.69 17.96
CA ARG A 80 0.36 5.18 18.76
C ARG A 80 -0.04 6.43 19.54
N ASP A 81 -0.78 7.34 18.91
CA ASP A 81 -1.24 8.57 19.55
C ASP A 81 -2.19 8.28 20.73
N ARG A 82 -3.14 7.34 20.56
CA ARG A 82 -4.03 6.90 21.64
C ARG A 82 -3.32 6.24 22.83
N ARG A 83 -2.12 5.68 22.64
CA ARG A 83 -1.35 5.03 23.72
C ARG A 83 -0.49 6.01 24.50
N ARG A 84 -0.22 7.21 23.97
CA ARG A 84 0.56 8.22 24.69
C ARG A 84 -0.32 8.78 25.82
N PRO A 85 0.12 8.74 27.10
CA PRO A 85 -0.54 9.50 28.14
C PRO A 85 -0.66 10.96 27.69
N GLU A 86 -1.82 11.58 27.90
CA GLU A 86 -1.97 13.00 27.59
C GLU A 86 -1.13 13.81 28.58
N GLU A 87 0.07 14.21 28.16
CA GLU A 87 0.83 15.23 28.89
C GLU A 87 0.15 16.60 28.69
N PRO A 88 0.00 17.42 29.75
CA PRO A 88 -0.54 18.76 29.63
C PRO A 88 0.23 19.55 28.58
N ARG A 89 -0.47 19.97 27.52
CA ARG A 89 0.14 20.78 26.45
C ARG A 89 0.34 22.21 26.96
N GLU A 90 1.59 22.58 27.21
CA GLU A 90 1.99 23.98 27.33
C GLU A 90 1.68 24.72 26.01
N PRO A 91 1.13 25.94 26.04
CA PRO A 91 0.76 26.67 24.84
C PRO A 91 2.00 27.06 24.03
N THR A 92 2.22 26.37 22.91
CA THR A 92 3.30 26.72 21.97
C THR A 92 2.87 27.91 21.11
N THR A 93 3.64 28.99 21.15
CA THR A 93 3.45 30.17 20.30
C THR A 93 3.73 29.79 18.85
N ALA A 94 2.72 29.91 17.99
CA ALA A 94 2.80 29.57 16.57
C ALA A 94 3.67 30.58 15.81
N ILE A 95 4.82 30.14 15.29
CA ILE A 95 5.51 30.83 14.19
C ILE A 95 5.07 30.13 12.90
N GLY A 96 4.18 30.78 12.15
CA GLY A 96 3.65 30.27 10.89
C GLY A 96 4.68 30.36 9.77
N HIS A 97 4.95 29.24 9.10
CA HIS A 97 5.53 29.22 7.76
C HIS A 97 4.40 29.07 6.73
N PRO A 98 4.35 29.89 5.66
CA PRO A 98 3.33 29.73 4.64
C PRO A 98 3.61 28.48 3.81
N ARG A 99 2.57 27.64 3.61
CA ARG A 99 2.62 26.58 2.61
C ARG A 99 2.60 27.22 1.21
N ARG A 100 3.46 26.76 0.31
CA ARG A 100 3.26 26.98 -1.12
C ARG A 100 2.27 25.96 -1.66
N GLU A 101 1.24 26.47 -2.33
CA GLU A 101 0.26 25.72 -3.09
C GLU A 101 0.93 25.25 -4.40
N GLY A 102 0.90 23.94 -4.71
CA GLY A 102 1.27 23.50 -6.07
C GLY A 102 1.82 22.08 -6.29
N ASP A 103 2.26 21.33 -5.27
CA ASP A 103 2.88 20.02 -5.52
C ASP A 103 1.91 18.85 -5.30
N VAL A 104 1.14 18.53 -6.34
CA VAL A 104 0.53 17.21 -6.51
C VAL A 104 1.02 16.67 -7.86
N PRO A 105 1.94 15.68 -7.88
CA PRO A 105 2.23 14.98 -9.12
C PRO A 105 0.99 14.17 -9.53
N SER A 106 0.20 14.75 -10.43
CA SER A 106 -0.81 14.05 -11.21
C SER A 106 -0.11 13.03 -12.10
N GLY A 107 -0.03 11.78 -11.64
CA GLY A 107 0.69 10.77 -12.42
C GLY A 107 0.63 9.34 -11.92
N VAL A 108 -0.38 8.92 -11.17
CA VAL A 108 -0.64 7.47 -11.00
C VAL A 108 -1.53 7.03 -12.15
N ARG A 109 -0.91 6.56 -13.24
CA ARG A 109 -1.64 5.82 -14.26
C ARG A 109 -2.17 4.54 -13.63
N ASP A 110 -3.48 4.33 -13.77
CA ASP A 110 -4.09 3.05 -13.41
C ASP A 110 -3.55 1.97 -14.36
N CYS A 111 -2.60 1.18 -13.87
CA CYS A 111 -2.03 0.05 -14.62
C CYS A 111 -3.06 -1.04 -14.96
N CYS A 112 -4.29 -0.94 -14.45
CA CYS A 112 -5.37 -1.90 -14.68
C CYS A 112 -6.49 -1.39 -15.60
N ALA A 113 -6.45 -0.13 -16.03
CA ALA A 113 -7.45 0.42 -16.93
C ALA A 113 -7.08 0.13 -18.38
N GLU A 114 -7.13 -1.13 -18.81
CA GLU A 114 -7.59 -1.60 -20.13
C GLU A 114 -8.03 -3.07 -20.01
N GLY A 115 -9.33 -3.33 -20.18
CA GLY A 115 -9.87 -4.71 -20.20
C GLY A 115 -11.25 -4.85 -19.56
N ALA A 116 -12.27 -4.26 -20.18
CA ALA A 116 -13.66 -4.74 -20.07
C ALA A 116 -14.04 -5.37 -21.43
N PRO A 117 -14.93 -6.38 -21.47
CA PRO A 117 -14.92 -7.38 -22.54
C PRO A 117 -15.64 -6.91 -23.79
N GLY A 118 -15.00 -7.13 -24.95
CA GLY A 118 -15.59 -7.00 -26.28
C GLY A 118 -15.05 -8.11 -27.17
N ALA A 119 -15.95 -8.81 -27.84
CA ALA A 119 -15.69 -9.99 -28.66
C ALA A 119 -14.70 -9.74 -29.80
N GLY A 120 -13.90 -10.76 -30.18
CA GLY A 120 -13.21 -10.78 -31.47
C GLY A 120 -11.80 -11.37 -31.46
N LEU A 121 -11.73 -12.65 -31.85
CA LEU A 121 -10.72 -13.28 -32.73
C LEU A 121 -9.26 -12.77 -32.71
N ALA A 122 -8.36 -13.72 -32.38
CA ALA A 122 -7.03 -13.96 -32.96
C ALA A 122 -5.97 -12.84 -32.97
N GLY A 123 -4.81 -13.13 -32.36
CA GLY A 123 -3.52 -12.60 -32.80
C GLY A 123 -2.66 -11.97 -31.71
N GLU A 124 -1.55 -12.65 -31.41
CA GLU A 124 -0.28 -12.09 -30.89
C GLU A 124 -0.33 -11.33 -29.55
N ALA A 125 -0.01 -12.05 -28.47
CA ALA A 125 0.36 -11.45 -27.20
C ALA A 125 1.75 -10.77 -27.32
N GLY A 126 1.76 -9.48 -27.63
CA GLY A 126 2.96 -8.64 -27.60
C GLY A 126 3.59 -8.58 -26.19
N PRO A 127 4.90 -8.30 -26.10
CA PRO A 127 5.64 -8.41 -24.83
C PRO A 127 5.11 -7.40 -23.80
N ALA A 128 4.90 -7.89 -22.57
CA ALA A 128 4.63 -7.06 -21.40
C ALA A 128 5.75 -6.02 -21.23
N ARG A 129 5.48 -4.79 -21.63
CA ARG A 129 6.41 -3.67 -21.44
C ARG A 129 6.63 -3.45 -19.95
N ALA A 130 7.89 -3.51 -19.53
CA ALA A 130 8.32 -3.14 -18.20
C ALA A 130 7.82 -1.73 -17.86
N CYS A 131 7.11 -1.60 -16.75
CA CYS A 131 6.70 -0.31 -16.21
C CYS A 131 7.95 0.52 -15.82
N GLY A 132 8.13 1.64 -16.52
CA GLY A 132 8.78 2.86 -16.03
C GLY A 132 10.22 2.76 -15.53
N ARG A 133 11.19 2.91 -16.42
CA ARG A 133 12.49 3.49 -16.07
C ARG A 133 12.28 5.01 -15.93
N VAL A 134 12.35 5.55 -14.72
CA VAL A 134 12.52 6.99 -14.51
C VAL A 134 13.98 7.32 -14.81
N SER A 135 14.27 7.77 -16.03
CA SER A 135 15.52 8.44 -16.34
C SER A 135 15.33 9.92 -16.01
N GLY A 136 15.74 10.32 -14.80
CA GLY A 136 16.09 11.71 -14.54
C GLY A 136 17.43 12.00 -15.23
N SER A 137 17.49 13.04 -16.04
CA SER A 137 18.74 13.68 -16.46
C SER A 137 18.80 15.06 -15.80
N PRO A 138 20.01 15.57 -15.51
CA PRO A 138 20.28 16.57 -14.46
C PRO A 138 19.68 17.94 -14.73
#